data_AF-A0A1V9FC71-F1
#
_entry.id   AF-A0A1V9FC71-F1
#
_cell.length_a   1.000
_cell.length_b   1.000
_cell.length_c   1.000
_cell.angle_alpha   90.00
_cell.angle_beta   90.00
_cell.angle_gamma   90.00
#
_symmetry.space_group_name_H-M   'P 1'
#
loop_
_entity.id
_entity.type
_entity.pdbx_description
1 polymer ?
#
loop_
_entity_poly.entity_id
_entity_poly.type
_entity_poly.pdbx_seq_one_letter_code
_entity_poly.pdbx_strand_id
1 'polypeptide(L)'
;MGEESNDLYVIPAKFRKIENLHILFWLVKDLCWCLILKPLGIAMIFPTLIVAIWIAWRNRHIVAELTHNAAIALWIVANSMWMISEFYNVDEKVRPYCIIPFSLGILILLYYYLIYSPLQKKKAKAAVEINKNAERSDYAASGIKH
;
A
#
# COMPACT_ATOMS: atom_id res chain seq x y z
N MET A 1 -30.89 1.08 -18.80
CA MET A 1 -29.60 0.47 -19.17
C MET A 1 -28.61 1.61 -19.22
N GLY A 2 -28.06 1.96 -18.06
CA GLY A 2 -27.25 3.17 -17.86
C GLY A 2 -25.81 2.77 -17.64
N GLU A 3 -24.92 3.42 -18.38
CA GLU A 3 -23.51 3.13 -18.59
C GLU A 3 -22.75 2.80 -17.29
N GLU A 4 -22.20 1.59 -17.22
CA GLU A 4 -21.06 1.33 -16.34
C GLU A 4 -19.89 2.12 -16.90
N SER A 5 -19.61 3.29 -16.31
CA SER A 5 -18.35 3.99 -16.53
C SER A 5 -17.24 3.09 -16.01
N ASN A 6 -16.68 2.30 -16.93
CA ASN A 6 -15.49 1.51 -16.70
C ASN A 6 -14.34 2.52 -16.57
N ASP A 7 -14.24 3.10 -15.38
CA ASP A 7 -13.17 4.00 -14.96
C ASP A 7 -11.91 3.13 -14.87
N LEU A 8 -11.38 2.82 -16.06
CA LEU A 8 -10.16 2.07 -16.28
C LEU A 8 -9.07 2.90 -15.63
N TYR A 9 -8.74 2.53 -14.39
CA TYR A 9 -7.62 3.08 -13.65
C TYR A 9 -6.34 2.72 -14.40
N VAL A 10 -5.96 3.55 -15.38
CA VAL A 10 -4.74 3.35 -16.17
C VAL A 10 -3.57 3.89 -15.37
N ILE A 11 -2.94 3.00 -14.57
CA ILE A 11 -1.67 3.31 -13.92
C ILE A 11 -0.66 3.70 -15.02
N PRO A 12 -0.10 4.92 -15.00
CA PRO A 12 0.82 5.35 -16.04
C PRO A 12 2.01 4.39 -16.11
N ALA A 13 2.39 3.96 -17.31
CA ALA A 13 3.35 2.86 -17.52
C ALA A 13 4.71 3.04 -16.81
N LYS A 14 5.10 4.29 -16.49
CA LYS A 14 6.31 4.58 -15.71
C LYS A 14 6.22 4.07 -14.26
N PHE A 15 5.06 4.13 -13.62
CA PHE A 15 4.87 3.66 -12.24
C PHE A 15 5.00 2.14 -12.14
N ARG A 16 4.41 1.42 -13.10
CA ARG A 16 4.57 -0.05 -13.20
C ARG A 16 6.03 -0.49 -13.32
N LYS A 17 6.87 0.27 -14.04
CA LYS A 17 8.31 -0.06 -14.15
C LYS A 17 9.04 0.06 -12.82
N ILE A 18 8.69 1.05 -12.01
CA ILE A 18 9.30 1.29 -10.70
C ILE A 18 8.86 0.22 -9.70
N GLU A 19 7.57 -0.11 -9.68
CA GLU A 19 7.01 -1.18 -8.84
C GLU A 19 7.64 -2.53 -9.19
N ASN A 20 7.78 -2.84 -10.49
CA ASN A 20 8.46 -4.07 -10.93
C ASN A 20 9.94 -4.09 -10.54
N LEU A 21 10.63 -2.94 -10.64
CA LEU A 21 12.03 -2.82 -10.25
C LEU A 21 12.21 -2.96 -8.73
N HIS A 22 11.26 -2.45 -7.94
CA HIS A 22 11.23 -2.64 -6.51
C HIS A 22 11.18 -4.11 -6.12
N ILE A 23 10.26 -4.87 -6.74
CA ILE A 23 10.13 -6.31 -6.55
C ILE A 23 11.42 -7.02 -6.94
N LEU A 24 12.04 -6.63 -8.05
CA LEU A 24 13.33 -7.18 -8.47
C LEU A 24 14.42 -6.98 -7.41
N PHE A 25 14.58 -5.76 -6.89
CA PHE A 25 15.58 -5.48 -5.85
C PHE A 25 15.31 -6.26 -4.57
N TRP A 26 14.04 -6.40 -4.17
CA TRP A 26 13.65 -7.21 -3.04
C TRP A 26 14.04 -8.68 -3.26
N LEU A 27 13.70 -9.28 -4.41
CA LEU A 27 14.06 -10.67 -4.70
C LEU A 27 15.57 -10.90 -4.71
N VAL A 28 16.35 -9.97 -5.27
CA VAL A 28 17.82 -10.07 -5.27
C VAL A 28 18.38 -9.98 -3.85
N LYS A 29 17.88 -9.06 -3.02
CA LYS A 29 18.25 -8.97 -1.59
C LYS A 29 17.98 -10.30 -0.87
N ASP A 30 16.78 -10.84 -1.02
CA ASP A 30 16.37 -12.06 -0.32
C ASP A 30 17.11 -13.30 -0.85
N LEU A 31 17.48 -13.33 -2.13
CA LEU A 31 18.37 -14.34 -2.68
C LEU A 31 19.77 -14.27 -2.05
N CYS A 32 20.32 -13.07 -1.87
CA CYS A 32 21.60 -12.88 -1.18
C CYS A 32 21.53 -13.38 0.27
N TRP A 33 20.38 -13.20 0.94
CA TRP A 33 20.15 -13.76 2.27
C TRP A 33 20.15 -15.29 2.25
N CYS A 34 19.39 -15.91 1.34
CA CYS A 34 19.34 -17.37 1.18
C CYS A 34 20.73 -17.99 0.92
N LEU A 35 21.60 -17.27 0.21
CA LEU A 35 22.98 -17.69 -0.08
C LEU A 35 23.99 -17.25 1.00
N ILE A 36 23.54 -16.60 2.09
CA ILE A 36 24.36 -16.11 3.20
C ILE A 36 25.47 -15.14 2.72
N LEU A 37 25.19 -14.38 1.65
CA LEU A 37 26.10 -13.37 1.11
C LEU A 37 26.02 -12.08 1.93
N LYS A 38 26.64 -12.07 3.12
CA LYS A 38 26.52 -10.99 4.11
C LYS A 38 26.73 -9.56 3.56
N PRO A 39 27.88 -9.22 2.93
CA PRO A 39 28.12 -7.84 2.49
C PRO A 39 27.16 -7.41 1.38
N LEU A 40 26.85 -8.32 0.44
CA LEU A 40 25.96 -8.03 -0.68
C LEU A 40 24.50 -7.90 -0.21
N GLY A 41 24.04 -8.80 0.67
CA GLY A 41 22.71 -8.75 1.26
C GLY A 41 22.47 -7.46 2.05
N ILE A 42 23.43 -7.04 2.88
CA ILE A 42 23.35 -5.76 3.62
C ILE A 42 23.34 -4.57 2.66
N ALA A 43 24.22 -4.57 1.64
CA ALA A 43 24.24 -3.49 0.64
C ALA A 43 22.91 -3.39 -0.12
N MET A 44 22.23 -4.51 -0.38
CA MET A 44 20.94 -4.57 -1.08
C MET A 44 19.74 -4.12 -0.24
N ILE A 45 19.87 -3.97 1.08
CA ILE A 45 18.82 -3.37 1.93
C ILE A 45 18.54 -1.93 1.47
N PHE A 46 19.60 -1.16 1.23
CA PHE A 46 19.50 0.26 0.88
C PHE A 46 18.68 0.52 -0.39
N PRO A 47 19.02 -0.03 -1.57
CA PRO A 47 18.23 0.21 -2.77
C PRO A 47 16.79 -0.31 -2.62
N THR A 48 16.59 -1.44 -1.94
CA THR A 48 15.24 -2.01 -1.73
C THR A 48 14.37 -1.08 -0.87
N LEU A 49 14.89 -0.60 0.26
CA LEU A 49 14.17 0.26 1.19
C LEU A 49 13.96 1.67 0.62
N ILE A 50 14.95 2.23 -0.07
CA ILE A 50 14.84 3.54 -0.73
C ILE A 50 13.70 3.53 -1.74
N VAL A 51 13.64 2.50 -2.60
CA VAL A 51 12.58 2.40 -3.60
C VAL A 51 11.22 2.17 -2.94
N ALA A 52 11.12 1.34 -1.90
CA ALA A 52 9.87 1.12 -1.16
C ALA A 52 9.31 2.42 -0.57
N ILE A 53 10.15 3.19 0.13
CA ILE A 53 9.77 4.48 0.73
C ILE A 53 9.42 5.48 -0.35
N TRP A 54 10.16 5.50 -1.46
CA TRP A 54 9.89 6.41 -2.56
C TRP A 54 8.54 6.13 -3.24
N ILE A 55 8.19 4.86 -3.46
CA ILE A 55 6.86 4.46 -3.97
C ILE A 55 5.77 4.91 -2.98
N ALA A 56 5.96 4.63 -1.68
CA ALA A 56 4.99 5.03 -0.65
C ALA A 56 4.78 6.55 -0.61
N TRP A 57 5.87 7.33 -0.67
CA TRP A 57 5.79 8.79 -0.68
C TRP A 57 5.10 9.33 -1.94
N ARG A 58 5.40 8.74 -3.10
CA ARG A 58 4.84 9.17 -4.37
C ARG A 58 3.34 8.89 -4.46
N ASN A 59 2.89 7.75 -3.93
CA ASN A 59 1.49 7.33 -3.98
C ASN A 59 0.65 7.88 -2.82
N ARG A 60 1.18 8.84 -2.03
CA ARG A 60 0.50 9.46 -0.87
C ARG A 60 -0.86 10.08 -1.17
N HIS A 61 -1.14 10.43 -2.42
CA HIS A 61 -2.40 11.02 -2.85
C HIS A 61 -3.55 9.99 -2.89
N ILE A 62 -3.23 8.70 -2.99
CA ILE A 62 -4.20 7.61 -3.02
C ILE A 62 -4.04 6.80 -1.74
N VAL A 63 -4.99 6.94 -0.81
CA VAL A 63 -4.90 6.33 0.53
C VAL A 63 -4.79 4.80 0.46
N ALA A 64 -5.46 4.18 -0.53
CA ALA A 64 -5.34 2.75 -0.81
C ALA A 64 -3.88 2.37 -1.06
N GLU A 65 -3.26 2.98 -2.06
CA GLU A 65 -1.87 2.72 -2.42
C GLU A 65 -0.89 3.09 -1.30
N LEU A 66 -1.11 4.20 -0.61
CA LEU A 66 -0.24 4.63 0.49
C LEU A 66 -0.20 3.60 1.62
N THR A 67 -1.37 3.10 2.06
CA THR A 67 -1.45 2.13 3.16
C THR A 67 -0.79 0.81 2.80
N HIS A 68 -0.95 0.34 1.56
CA HIS A 68 -0.28 -0.87 1.07
C HIS A 68 1.24 -0.70 0.96
N ASN A 69 1.68 0.39 0.33
CA ASN A 69 3.11 0.65 0.15
C ASN A 69 3.81 0.92 1.48
N ALA A 70 3.15 1.56 2.44
CA ALA A 70 3.66 1.72 3.79
C ALA A 70 3.78 0.38 4.54
N ALA A 71 2.79 -0.51 4.40
CA ALA A 71 2.85 -1.85 4.97
C ALA A 71 4.00 -2.68 4.39
N ILE A 72 4.22 -2.61 3.07
CA ILE A 72 5.36 -3.26 2.39
C ILE A 72 6.69 -2.67 2.88
N ALA A 73 6.79 -1.34 3.02
CA ALA A 73 8.00 -0.72 3.55
C ALA A 73 8.32 -1.19 4.98
N LEU A 74 7.32 -1.27 5.86
CA LEU A 74 7.48 -1.81 7.21
C LEU A 74 7.88 -3.29 7.21
N TRP A 75 7.31 -4.08 6.31
CA TRP A 75 7.70 -5.48 6.11
C TRP A 75 9.17 -5.59 5.71
N ILE A 76 9.65 -4.77 4.77
CA ILE A 76 11.05 -4.76 4.33
C ILE A 76 11.98 -4.37 5.47
N VAL A 77 11.59 -3.40 6.31
CA VAL A 77 12.34 -3.05 7.52
C VAL A 77 12.42 -4.25 8.48
N ALA A 78 11.29 -4.88 8.78
CA ALA A 78 11.23 -6.06 9.64
C ALA A 78 12.11 -7.21 9.13
N ASN A 79 11.99 -7.51 7.84
CA ASN A 79 12.76 -8.54 7.15
C ASN A 79 14.26 -8.22 7.14
N SER A 80 14.63 -6.96 6.95
CA SER A 80 16.03 -6.52 6.97
C SER A 80 16.62 -6.62 8.39
N MET A 81 15.85 -6.28 9.42
CA MET A 81 16.26 -6.48 10.83
C MET A 81 16.50 -7.96 11.14
N TRP A 82 15.60 -8.85 10.70
CA TRP A 82 15.77 -10.29 10.88
C TRP A 82 17.00 -10.79 10.13
N MET A 83 17.15 -10.48 8.84
CA MET A 83 18.31 -10.84 8.04
C MET A 83 19.63 -10.41 8.69
N ILE A 84 19.74 -9.17 9.16
CA ILE A 84 20.93 -8.68 9.87
C ILE A 84 21.18 -9.52 11.13
N SER A 85 20.14 -9.78 11.93
CA SER A 85 20.31 -10.57 13.15
C SER A 85 20.83 -11.98 12.89
N GLU A 86 20.40 -12.61 11.80
CA GLU A 86 20.86 -13.93 11.38
C GLU A 86 22.32 -13.89 10.89
N PHE A 87 22.70 -12.87 10.11
CA PHE A 87 24.09 -12.69 9.67
C PHE A 87 25.08 -12.55 10.82
N TYR A 88 24.66 -11.99 11.95
CA TYR A 88 25.46 -11.82 13.15
C TYR A 88 25.20 -12.88 14.23
N ASN A 89 24.35 -13.89 13.98
CA ASN A 89 23.95 -14.92 14.94
C ASN A 89 23.42 -14.34 16.28
N VAL A 90 22.65 -13.26 16.21
CA VAL A 90 21.99 -12.60 17.36
C VAL A 90 20.46 -12.66 17.24
N ASP A 91 19.97 -13.59 16.42
CA ASP A 91 18.56 -13.76 16.09
C ASP A 91 17.70 -14.03 17.33
N GLU A 92 18.16 -14.81 18.29
CA GLU A 92 17.42 -15.07 19.54
C GLU A 92 17.06 -13.78 20.29
N LYS A 93 17.95 -12.79 20.26
CA LYS A 93 17.75 -11.51 20.95
C LYS A 93 16.93 -10.52 20.11
N VAL A 94 17.12 -10.52 18.79
CA VAL A 94 16.57 -9.49 17.90
C VAL A 94 15.22 -9.89 17.30
N ARG A 95 14.94 -11.18 17.14
CA ARG A 95 13.70 -11.70 16.53
C ARG A 95 12.42 -11.17 17.18
N PRO A 96 12.29 -11.07 18.52
CA PRO A 96 11.10 -10.47 19.14
C PRO A 96 10.85 -9.02 18.71
N TYR A 97 11.91 -8.24 18.50
CA TYR A 97 11.81 -6.85 18.05
C TYR A 97 11.41 -6.74 16.58
N CYS A 98 11.74 -7.75 15.76
CA CYS A 98 11.31 -7.79 14.34
C CYS A 98 9.79 -7.93 14.20
N ILE A 99 9.12 -8.51 15.19
CA ILE A 99 7.66 -8.65 15.22
C ILE A 99 6.98 -7.28 15.21
N ILE A 100 7.56 -6.26 15.86
CA ILE A 100 6.96 -4.93 15.98
C ILE A 100 6.65 -4.32 14.61
N PRO A 101 7.61 -4.15 13.68
CA PRO A 101 7.32 -3.64 12.34
C PRO A 101 6.45 -4.59 11.50
N PHE A 102 6.56 -5.92 11.66
CA PHE A 102 5.65 -6.87 11.00
C PHE A 102 4.19 -6.66 11.41
N SER A 103 3.93 -6.61 12.71
CA SER A 103 2.61 -6.40 13.27
C SER A 103 2.07 -5.02 12.88
N LEU A 104 2.89 -3.98 12.89
CA LEU A 104 2.46 -2.64 12.47
C LEU A 104 2.01 -2.62 11.00
N GLY A 105 2.75 -3.28 10.10
CA GLY A 105 2.36 -3.41 8.69
C GLY A 105 1.02 -4.12 8.52
N ILE A 106 0.81 -5.23 9.24
CA ILE A 106 -0.46 -5.97 9.23
C ILE A 106 -1.60 -5.10 9.78
N LEU A 107 -1.38 -4.39 10.89
CA LEU A 107 -2.39 -3.52 11.51
C LEU A 107 -2.83 -2.39 10.57
N ILE A 108 -1.91 -1.80 9.81
CA ILE A 108 -2.23 -0.78 8.80
C ILE A 108 -3.15 -1.35 7.71
N LEU A 109 -2.86 -2.55 7.20
CA LEU A 109 -3.69 -3.21 6.19
C LEU A 109 -5.06 -3.58 6.75
N LEU A 110 -5.11 -4.14 7.97
CA LEU A 110 -6.37 -4.49 8.64
C LEU A 110 -7.24 -3.26 8.85
N TYR A 111 -6.66 -2.15 9.35
CA TYR A 111 -7.38 -0.89 9.49
C TYR A 111 -7.93 -0.40 8.15
N TYR A 112 -7.12 -0.46 7.09
CA TYR A 112 -7.55 -0.02 5.77
C TYR A 112 -8.74 -0.84 5.25
N TYR A 113 -8.66 -2.17 5.30
CA TYR A 113 -9.67 -3.05 4.72
C TYR A 113 -10.93 -3.19 5.58
N LEU A 114 -10.80 -3.27 6.91
CA LEU A 114 -11.93 -3.51 7.81
C LEU A 114 -12.68 -2.23 8.17
N ILE A 115 -12.01 -1.08 8.18
CA ILE A 115 -12.58 0.17 8.70
C ILE A 115 -12.63 1.23 7.62
N TYR A 116 -11.48 1.61 7.05
CA TYR A 116 -11.41 2.77 6.15
C TYR A 116 -12.19 2.56 4.84
N SER A 117 -11.89 1.48 4.10
CA SER A 117 -12.54 1.16 2.81
C SER A 117 -14.07 1.07 2.89
N PRO A 118 -14.68 0.33 3.85
CA PRO A 118 -16.14 0.28 3.96
C PRO A 118 -16.77 1.60 4.38
N LEU A 119 -16.10 2.39 5.24
CA LEU A 119 -16.59 3.73 5.61
C LEU A 119 -16.65 4.68 4.42
N GLN A 120 -15.61 4.69 3.57
CA GLN A 120 -15.59 5.54 2.37
C GLN A 120 -16.68 5.12 1.38
N LYS A 121 -16.89 3.82 1.18
CA LYS A 121 -17.99 3.32 0.34
C LYS A 121 -19.35 3.75 0.87
N LYS A 122 -19.58 3.72 2.18
CA LYS A 122 -20.82 4.20 2.81
C LYS A 122 -21.02 5.71 2.60
N LYS A 123 -19.97 6.52 2.81
CA LYS A 123 -20.01 7.97 2.59
C LYS A 123 -20.31 8.34 1.14
N ALA A 124 -19.65 7.67 0.19
CA ALA A 124 -19.88 7.89 -1.23
C ALA A 124 -21.33 7.58 -1.64
N LYS A 125 -21.89 6.45 -1.16
CA LYS A 125 -23.30 6.10 -1.39
C LYS A 125 -24.26 7.15 -0.82
N ALA A 126 -24.03 7.59 0.42
CA ALA A 126 -24.86 8.60 1.07
C ALA A 126 -24.82 9.94 0.32
N ALA A 127 -23.66 10.37 -0.17
CA ALA A 127 -23.53 11.61 -0.94
C ALA A 127 -24.30 11.54 -2.28
N VAL A 128 -24.22 10.40 -2.98
CA VAL A 128 -24.98 10.18 -4.23
C VAL A 128 -26.48 10.22 -3.97
N GLU A 129 -26.95 9.62 -2.87
CA GLU A 129 -28.36 9.62 -2.50
C GLU A 129 -28.87 11.03 -2.15
N ILE A 130 -28.08 11.83 -1.42
CA ILE A 130 -28.40 13.23 -1.11
C ILE A 130 -28.51 14.07 -2.38
N ASN A 131 -27.53 13.96 -3.30
CA ASN A 131 -27.56 14.71 -4.56
C ASN A 131 -28.78 14.35 -5.41
N LYS A 132 -29.10 13.06 -5.52
CA LYS A 132 -30.28 12.58 -6.26
C LYS A 132 -31.59 13.11 -5.65
N ASN A 133 -31.67 13.19 -4.32
CA ASN A 133 -32.84 13.74 -3.64
C ASN A 133 -32.95 15.25 -3.82
N ALA A 134 -31.83 15.98 -3.82
CA ALA A 134 -31.79 17.42 -4.07
C ALA A 134 -32.26 17.75 -5.51
N GLU A 135 -31.72 17.05 -6.52
CA GLU A 135 -32.16 17.21 -7.91
C GLU A 135 -33.67 16.96 -8.04
N ARG A 136 -34.17 15.88 -7.44
CA ARG A 136 -35.61 15.54 -7.49
C ARG A 136 -36.49 16.63 -6.87
N SER A 137 -36.01 17.29 -5.81
CA SER A 137 -36.71 18.42 -5.17
C SER A 137 -36.71 19.67 -6.05
N ASP A 138 -35.59 19.98 -6.71
CA ASP A 138 -35.50 21.13 -7.62
C ASP A 138 -36.38 20.97 -8.87
N TYR A 139 -36.45 19.76 -9.43
CA TYR A 139 -37.41 19.44 -10.50
C TYR A 139 -38.86 19.59 -10.04
N ALA A 140 -39.19 19.16 -8.82
CA ALA A 140 -40.54 19.32 -8.27
C ALA A 140 -40.90 20.79 -8.02
N ALA A 141 -39.94 21.62 -7.62
CA ALA A 141 -40.14 23.04 -7.33
C ALA A 141 -40.18 23.92 -8.60
N SER A 142 -39.46 23.56 -9.66
CA SER A 142 -39.40 24.33 -10.91
C SER A 142 -40.62 24.16 -11.82
N GLY A 143 -41.51 23.20 -11.53
CA GLY A 143 -42.76 23.00 -12.29
C GLY A 143 -42.59 22.56 -13.75
N ILE A 144 -41.37 22.26 -14.19
CA ILE A 144 -41.09 21.80 -15.56
C ILE A 144 -41.44 20.31 -15.63
N LYS A 145 -42.68 20.02 -16.03
CA LYS A 145 -43.08 18.69 -16.50
C LYS A 145 -42.62 18.57 -17.96
N HIS A 146 -41.69 17.65 -18.23
CA HIS A 146 -41.49 17.12 -19.59
C HIS A 146 -42.63 16.16 -19.94
#